data_AF-A0AAD7ZHV6-F1
#
_entry.id   AF-A0AAD7ZHV6-F1
#
_cell.length_a   1.000
_cell.length_b   1.000
_cell.length_c   1.000
_cell.angle_alpha   90.00
_cell.angle_beta   90.00
_cell.angle_gamma   90.00
#
_symmetry.space_group_name_H-M   'P 1'
#
loop_
_entity.id
_entity.type
_entity.pdbx_description
1 polymer ?
#
loop_
_entity_poly.entity_id
_entity_poly.type
_entity_poly.pdbx_seq_one_letter_code
_entity_poly.pdbx_strand_id
1 'polypeptide(L)'
;EKMEVGAAAITDSFCTQRESVGPMADPDEVVDTNDALDISWPDTARKRITYLLVAPIVFPLWITLPDTRTPRGKKFFPVTFIGSIVWIAAYSYLMVWWANVSGDTIKIPPEVMGLTFLAAGTSIPDLITSVIVARKGFGDMAVSSSVGSNIFDVTVGLPVPWLLYGIIYGKPVEVNSVGMVCSISILFMMLLFVILSIACFRWKMNKGLGFTMFLLYFVFVAVSLMFEYNVLTCPF
;
A
#
# COMPACT_ATOMS: atom_id res chain seq x y z
N GLU A 1 -25.73 8.55 19.21
CA GLU A 1 -25.76 10.03 19.09
C GLU A 1 -24.41 10.70 18.79
N LYS A 2 -23.47 10.91 19.72
CA LYS A 2 -22.20 11.62 19.39
C LYS A 2 -21.18 10.85 18.51
N MET A 3 -21.33 9.53 18.37
CA MET A 3 -20.52 8.73 17.42
C MET A 3 -21.13 8.69 16.00
N GLU A 4 -22.45 8.86 15.85
CA GLU A 4 -23.11 8.89 14.54
C GLU A 4 -22.90 10.24 13.83
N VAL A 5 -22.81 11.33 14.59
CA VAL A 5 -22.51 12.67 14.05
C VAL A 5 -21.07 12.75 13.50
N GLY A 6 -20.12 12.02 14.09
CA GLY A 6 -18.74 11.95 13.61
C GLY A 6 -18.58 11.15 12.31
N ALA A 7 -19.31 10.03 12.18
CA ALA A 7 -19.32 9.23 10.96
C ALA A 7 -20.00 9.96 9.78
N ALA A 8 -21.07 10.72 10.07
CA ALA A 8 -21.72 11.57 9.07
C ALA A 8 -20.77 12.69 8.57
N ALA A 9 -20.03 13.36 9.46
CA ALA A 9 -19.11 14.44 9.09
C ALA A 9 -17.92 13.96 8.23
N ILE A 10 -17.42 12.74 8.46
CA ILE A 10 -16.33 12.16 7.66
C ILE A 10 -16.85 11.75 6.27
N THR A 11 -18.07 11.23 6.20
CA THR A 11 -18.72 10.85 4.93
C THR A 11 -19.06 12.10 4.09
N ASP A 12 -19.49 13.18 4.72
CA ASP A 12 -19.84 14.45 4.05
C ASP A 12 -18.60 15.20 3.53
N SER A 13 -17.49 15.14 4.27
CA SER A 13 -16.20 15.70 3.82
C SER A 13 -15.64 14.95 2.61
N PHE A 14 -15.84 13.63 2.55
CA PHE A 14 -15.46 12.80 1.39
C PHE A 14 -16.40 13.00 0.19
N CYS A 15 -17.68 13.28 0.42
CA CYS A 15 -18.66 13.57 -0.63
C CYS A 15 -18.44 14.96 -1.25
N THR A 16 -18.14 15.97 -0.42
CA THR A 16 -17.91 17.36 -0.85
C THR A 16 -16.63 17.50 -1.71
N GLN A 17 -15.59 16.69 -1.47
CA GLN A 17 -14.41 16.67 -2.35
C GLN A 17 -14.68 15.99 -3.72
N ARG A 18 -15.79 15.26 -3.88
CA ARG A 18 -16.15 14.55 -5.11
C ARG A 18 -16.86 15.45 -6.13
N GLU A 19 -17.48 16.55 -5.72
CA GLU A 19 -18.30 17.42 -6.58
C GLU A 19 -17.54 18.55 -7.31
N SER A 20 -16.26 18.82 -7.01
CA SER A 20 -15.56 20.01 -7.54
C SER A 20 -14.67 19.77 -8.77
N VAL A 21 -14.71 18.60 -9.42
CA VAL A 21 -13.80 18.28 -10.53
C VAL A 21 -14.49 18.41 -11.89
N GLY A 22 -14.40 19.60 -12.49
CA GLY A 22 -14.57 19.82 -13.93
C GLY A 22 -13.38 19.30 -14.76
N PRO A 23 -13.45 19.31 -16.11
CA PRO A 23 -12.82 18.27 -16.92
C PRO A 23 -11.36 18.53 -17.35
N MET A 24 -10.63 17.39 -17.43
CA MET A 24 -9.47 17.02 -18.29
C MET A 24 -8.05 17.55 -18.00
N ALA A 25 -7.12 16.60 -17.81
CA ALA A 25 -6.01 16.33 -18.74
C ALA A 25 -5.30 14.99 -18.40
N ASP A 26 -5.16 14.14 -19.42
CA ASP A 26 -4.52 12.82 -19.48
C ASP A 26 -2.97 12.93 -19.34
N PRO A 27 -2.29 12.01 -18.63
CA PRO A 27 -1.69 10.88 -19.37
C PRO A 27 -1.69 9.56 -18.56
N ASP A 28 -2.45 8.60 -19.09
CA ASP A 28 -2.47 7.15 -18.81
C ASP A 28 -3.23 6.71 -17.53
N GLU A 29 -4.56 6.79 -17.65
CA GLU A 29 -5.60 5.98 -16.99
C GLU A 29 -5.44 5.74 -15.48
N VAL A 30 -5.66 6.81 -14.72
CA VAL A 30 -6.15 6.68 -13.35
C VAL A 30 -7.52 5.99 -13.43
N VAL A 31 -7.61 4.77 -12.90
CA VAL A 31 -8.86 4.01 -12.73
C VAL A 31 -9.94 4.95 -12.21
N ASP A 32 -10.90 5.28 -13.07
CA ASP A 32 -12.05 6.08 -12.71
C ASP A 32 -12.86 5.31 -11.67
N THR A 33 -12.77 5.73 -10.41
CA THR A 33 -13.45 5.08 -9.28
C THR A 33 -14.97 5.32 -9.29
N ASN A 34 -15.51 5.91 -10.36
CA ASN A 34 -16.93 6.17 -10.51
C ASN A 34 -17.66 5.35 -11.57
N ASP A 35 -16.96 4.67 -12.47
CA ASP A 35 -17.61 3.73 -13.37
C ASP A 35 -17.73 2.36 -12.70
N ALA A 36 -18.81 1.66 -13.00
CA ALA A 36 -19.00 0.29 -12.54
C ALA A 36 -17.82 -0.58 -12.99
N LEU A 37 -17.77 -1.84 -12.52
CA LEU A 37 -17.00 -2.88 -13.19
C LEU A 37 -17.61 -3.09 -14.59
N ASP A 38 -17.33 -2.16 -15.50
CA ASP A 38 -18.03 -2.03 -16.76
C ASP A 38 -17.44 -3.05 -17.71
N ILE A 39 -18.13 -4.19 -17.84
CA ILE A 39 -17.85 -5.28 -18.77
C ILE A 39 -18.07 -4.86 -20.25
N SER A 40 -18.32 -3.57 -20.49
CA SER A 40 -18.42 -3.00 -21.83
C SER A 40 -17.19 -3.39 -22.67
N TRP A 41 -17.46 -4.00 -23.82
CA TRP A 41 -16.42 -4.55 -24.70
C TRP A 41 -15.53 -3.40 -25.20
N PRO A 42 -14.23 -3.40 -24.88
CA PRO A 42 -13.39 -2.26 -25.21
C PRO A 42 -13.08 -2.20 -26.71
N ASP A 43 -13.16 -1.00 -27.28
CA ASP A 43 -12.90 -0.73 -28.70
C ASP A 43 -11.41 -0.78 -29.06
N THR A 44 -10.52 -0.50 -28.10
CA THR A 44 -9.06 -0.45 -28.32
C THR A 44 -8.40 -1.82 -28.11
N ALA A 45 -7.52 -2.24 -29.03
CA ALA A 45 -6.83 -3.54 -28.97
C ALA A 45 -6.06 -3.78 -27.65
N ARG A 46 -5.39 -2.75 -27.11
CA ARG A 46 -4.71 -2.83 -25.79
C ARG A 46 -5.68 -3.11 -24.65
N LYS A 47 -6.81 -2.40 -24.60
CA LYS A 47 -7.84 -2.57 -23.57
C LYS A 47 -8.49 -3.96 -23.64
N ARG A 48 -8.66 -4.52 -24.85
CA ARG A 48 -9.19 -5.88 -25.04
C ARG A 48 -8.25 -6.97 -24.54
N ILE A 49 -6.94 -6.79 -24.72
CA ILE A 49 -5.91 -7.72 -24.19
C ILE A 49 -5.85 -7.63 -22.66
N THR A 50 -5.84 -6.41 -22.11
CA THR A 50 -5.87 -6.21 -20.64
C THR A 50 -7.15 -6.78 -20.03
N TYR A 51 -8.31 -6.59 -20.67
CA TYR A 51 -9.58 -7.15 -20.23
C TYR A 51 -9.56 -8.68 -20.23
N LEU A 52 -9.03 -9.32 -21.28
CA LEU A 52 -8.89 -10.79 -21.32
C LEU A 52 -7.97 -11.33 -20.23
N LEU A 53 -6.89 -10.62 -19.88
CA LEU A 53 -5.96 -11.00 -18.81
C LEU A 53 -6.57 -10.83 -17.42
N VAL A 54 -7.37 -9.78 -17.21
CA VAL A 54 -7.96 -9.42 -15.91
C VAL A 54 -9.31 -10.12 -15.69
N ALA A 55 -9.99 -10.54 -16.75
CA ALA A 55 -11.26 -11.27 -16.73
C ALA A 55 -11.31 -12.48 -15.78
N PRO A 56 -10.32 -13.40 -15.74
CA PRO A 56 -10.37 -14.54 -14.80
C PRO A 56 -10.32 -14.12 -13.33
N ILE A 57 -9.80 -12.94 -13.01
CA ILE A 57 -9.71 -12.38 -11.65
C ILE A 57 -10.96 -11.57 -11.32
N VAL A 58 -11.46 -10.81 -12.30
CA VAL A 58 -12.64 -9.94 -12.15
C VAL A 58 -13.95 -10.71 -12.16
N PHE A 59 -14.03 -11.83 -12.89
CA PHE A 59 -15.26 -12.62 -13.00
C PHE A 59 -15.70 -13.21 -11.64
N PRO A 60 -14.82 -13.84 -10.84
CA PRO A 60 -15.14 -14.24 -9.46
C PRO A 60 -15.54 -13.07 -8.56
N LEU A 61 -14.86 -11.93 -8.69
CA LEU A 61 -15.12 -10.72 -7.90
C LEU A 61 -16.50 -10.13 -8.19
N TRP A 62 -16.91 -10.12 -9.46
CA TRP A 62 -18.22 -9.63 -9.90
C TRP A 62 -19.37 -10.51 -9.41
N ILE A 63 -19.18 -11.84 -9.38
CA ILE A 63 -20.19 -12.79 -8.86
C ILE A 63 -20.38 -12.62 -7.35
N THR A 64 -19.32 -12.29 -6.62
CA THR A 64 -19.31 -12.29 -5.14
C THR A 64 -19.56 -10.92 -4.52
N LEU A 65 -19.34 -9.81 -5.24
CA LEU A 65 -19.60 -8.45 -4.77
C LEU A 65 -20.83 -7.84 -5.46
N PRO A 66 -22.03 -7.88 -4.82
CA PRO A 66 -23.21 -7.23 -5.36
C PRO A 66 -23.06 -5.70 -5.41
N ASP A 67 -23.55 -5.07 -6.48
CA ASP A 67 -23.41 -3.63 -6.68
C ASP A 67 -24.29 -2.82 -5.70
N THR A 68 -23.65 -2.03 -4.83
CA THR A 68 -24.30 -1.17 -3.83
C THR A 68 -24.74 0.19 -4.37
N ARG A 69 -24.37 0.56 -5.61
CA ARG A 69 -24.74 1.85 -6.22
C ARG A 69 -26.21 1.90 -6.61
N THR A 70 -26.88 0.76 -6.76
CA THR A 70 -28.32 0.69 -7.04
C THR A 70 -29.16 0.90 -5.77
N PRO A 71 -30.36 1.51 -5.87
CA PRO A 71 -31.24 1.75 -4.71
C PRO A 71 -31.69 0.47 -3.99
N ARG A 72 -31.64 -0.70 -4.66
CA ARG A 72 -31.87 -2.02 -4.06
C ARG A 72 -30.61 -2.59 -3.37
N GLY A 73 -29.41 -2.24 -3.85
CA GLY A 73 -28.12 -2.71 -3.35
C GLY A 73 -27.67 -2.06 -2.03
N LYS A 74 -28.20 -0.88 -1.67
CA LYS A 74 -27.89 -0.20 -0.38
C LYS A 74 -28.14 -1.07 0.85
N LYS A 75 -29.10 -2.00 0.80
CA LYS A 75 -29.38 -2.94 1.92
C LYS A 75 -28.30 -4.02 2.09
N PHE A 76 -27.54 -4.32 1.03
CA PHE A 76 -26.49 -5.34 1.03
C PHE A 76 -25.10 -4.75 1.26
N PHE A 77 -24.99 -3.46 1.61
CA PHE A 77 -23.73 -2.81 1.97
C PHE A 77 -22.83 -3.62 2.93
N PRO A 78 -23.31 -4.13 4.08
CA PRO A 78 -22.45 -4.88 4.99
C PRO A 78 -21.92 -6.18 4.37
N VAL A 79 -22.71 -6.85 3.52
CA VAL A 79 -22.28 -8.07 2.82
C VAL A 79 -21.17 -7.77 1.83
N THR A 80 -21.29 -6.66 1.09
CA THR A 80 -20.28 -6.24 0.11
C THR A 80 -18.99 -5.77 0.77
N PHE A 81 -19.10 -5.15 1.96
CA PHE A 81 -17.96 -4.71 2.74
C PHE A 81 -17.19 -5.90 3.33
N ILE A 82 -17.90 -6.90 3.87
CA ILE A 82 -17.26 -8.14 4.36
C ILE A 82 -16.67 -8.93 3.18
N GLY A 83 -17.40 -9.00 2.06
CA GLY A 83 -16.93 -9.65 0.84
C GLY A 83 -15.63 -9.05 0.32
N SER A 84 -15.49 -7.72 0.31
CA SER A 84 -14.26 -7.07 -0.15
C SER A 84 -13.09 -7.33 0.80
N ILE A 85 -13.31 -7.35 2.11
CA ILE A 85 -12.29 -7.73 3.10
C ILE A 85 -11.80 -9.16 2.85
N VAL A 86 -12.70 -10.11 2.63
CA VAL A 86 -12.34 -11.52 2.35
C VAL A 86 -11.53 -11.63 1.07
N TRP A 87 -11.90 -10.89 0.01
CA TRP A 87 -11.14 -10.88 -1.24
C TRP A 87 -9.76 -10.24 -1.09
N ILE A 88 -9.64 -9.12 -0.38
CA ILE A 88 -8.35 -8.50 -0.08
C ILE A 88 -7.46 -9.49 0.69
N ALA A 89 -8.01 -10.21 1.66
CA ALA A 89 -7.28 -11.25 2.39
C ALA A 89 -6.84 -12.40 1.47
N ALA A 90 -7.70 -12.87 0.57
CA ALA A 90 -7.38 -13.92 -0.39
C ALA A 90 -6.28 -13.47 -1.38
N TYR A 91 -6.38 -12.26 -1.93
CA TYR A 91 -5.36 -11.70 -2.82
C TYR A 91 -4.04 -11.47 -2.11
N SER A 92 -4.07 -10.98 -0.86
CA SER A 92 -2.87 -10.82 -0.03
C SER A 92 -2.17 -12.17 0.20
N TYR A 93 -2.92 -13.22 0.53
CA TYR A 93 -2.36 -14.57 0.67
C TYR A 93 -1.71 -15.08 -0.63
N LEU A 94 -2.40 -14.94 -1.76
CA LEU A 94 -1.87 -15.35 -3.07
C LEU A 94 -0.62 -14.57 -3.46
N MET A 95 -0.59 -13.26 -3.20
CA MET A 95 0.58 -12.39 -3.46
C MET A 95 1.81 -12.87 -2.69
N VAL A 96 1.67 -13.11 -1.38
CA VAL A 96 2.76 -13.60 -0.53
C VAL A 96 3.21 -14.98 -0.98
N TRP A 97 2.28 -15.89 -1.29
CA TRP A 97 2.59 -17.23 -1.74
C TRP A 97 3.36 -17.23 -3.08
N TRP A 98 2.90 -16.48 -4.08
CA TRP A 98 3.58 -16.37 -5.37
C TRP A 98 4.95 -15.71 -5.25
N ALA A 99 5.10 -14.71 -4.38
CA ALA A 99 6.39 -14.09 -4.14
C ALA A 99 7.39 -15.08 -3.53
N ASN A 100 6.98 -15.89 -2.54
CA ASN A 100 7.84 -16.92 -1.96
C ASN A 100 8.24 -17.99 -2.99
N VAL A 101 7.28 -18.53 -3.75
CA VAL A 101 7.56 -19.53 -4.80
C VAL A 101 8.50 -18.98 -5.88
N SER A 102 8.32 -17.71 -6.27
CA SER A 102 9.19 -17.05 -7.23
C SER A 102 10.59 -16.82 -6.67
N GLY A 103 10.69 -16.40 -5.40
CA GLY A 103 11.96 -16.24 -4.68
C GLY A 103 12.75 -17.54 -4.61
N ASP A 104 12.09 -18.64 -4.24
CA ASP A 104 12.69 -19.98 -4.18
C ASP A 104 13.23 -20.43 -5.55
N THR A 105 12.51 -20.10 -6.62
CA THR A 105 12.93 -20.43 -8.00
C THR A 105 14.19 -19.65 -8.41
N ILE A 106 14.30 -18.39 -7.99
CA ILE A 106 15.42 -17.49 -8.31
C ILE A 106 16.57 -17.63 -7.27
N LYS A 107 16.38 -18.44 -6.21
CA LYS A 107 17.29 -18.58 -5.06
C LYS A 107 17.52 -17.27 -4.31
N ILE A 108 16.47 -16.44 -4.21
CA ILE A 108 16.48 -15.21 -3.41
C ILE A 108 15.84 -15.53 -2.05
N PRO A 109 16.46 -15.13 -0.92
CA PRO A 109 15.88 -15.34 0.39
C PRO A 109 14.48 -14.69 0.51
N PRO A 110 13.51 -15.35 1.18
CA PRO A 110 12.15 -14.80 1.35
C PRO A 110 12.15 -13.45 2.09
N GLU A 111 13.15 -13.19 2.92
CA GLU A 111 13.36 -11.91 3.62
C GLU A 111 13.58 -10.77 2.61
N VAL A 112 14.42 -10.99 1.60
CA VAL A 112 14.66 -10.03 0.51
C VAL A 112 13.40 -9.80 -0.32
N MET A 113 12.66 -10.87 -0.64
CA MET A 113 11.41 -10.78 -1.39
C MET A 113 10.36 -9.96 -0.63
N GLY A 114 10.26 -10.16 0.68
CA GLY A 114 9.40 -9.38 1.58
C GLY A 114 9.77 -7.89 1.62
N LEU A 115 11.06 -7.60 1.84
CA LEU A 115 11.58 -6.24 1.97
C LEU A 115 11.52 -5.42 0.65
N THR A 116 11.47 -6.09 -0.50
CA THR A 116 11.50 -5.42 -1.82
C THR A 116 10.18 -5.54 -2.57
N PHE A 117 9.80 -6.74 -2.99
CA PHE A 117 8.65 -6.96 -3.87
C PHE A 117 7.33 -6.78 -3.14
N LEU A 118 7.16 -7.37 -1.95
CA LEU A 118 5.92 -7.21 -1.18
C LEU A 118 5.77 -5.77 -0.69
N ALA A 119 6.84 -5.20 -0.12
CA ALA A 119 6.85 -3.82 0.34
C ALA A 119 6.53 -2.82 -0.79
N ALA A 120 7.12 -2.98 -1.98
CA ALA A 120 6.77 -2.15 -3.12
C ALA A 120 5.32 -2.37 -3.57
N GLY A 121 4.86 -3.62 -3.59
CA GLY A 121 3.51 -3.98 -4.00
C GLY A 121 2.41 -3.34 -3.15
N THR A 122 2.61 -3.24 -1.82
CA THR A 122 1.65 -2.58 -0.92
C THR A 122 1.74 -1.06 -0.99
N SER A 123 2.92 -0.48 -1.21
CA SER A 123 3.09 0.99 -1.25
C SER A 123 2.78 1.64 -2.60
N ILE A 124 2.77 0.90 -3.72
CA ILE A 124 2.46 1.46 -5.06
C ILE A 124 1.05 2.09 -5.11
N PRO A 125 -0.03 1.43 -4.65
CA PRO A 125 -1.36 2.03 -4.60
C PRO A 125 -1.41 3.32 -3.79
N ASP A 126 -0.79 3.34 -2.61
CA ASP A 126 -0.73 4.52 -1.75
C ASP A 126 0.08 5.66 -2.37
N LEU A 127 1.15 5.33 -3.08
CA LEU A 127 1.92 6.30 -3.86
C LEU A 127 1.05 6.93 -4.96
N ILE A 128 0.30 6.13 -5.72
CA ILE A 128 -0.56 6.62 -6.80
C ILE A 128 -1.60 7.59 -6.23
N THR A 129 -2.31 7.19 -5.17
CA THR A 129 -3.33 8.05 -4.54
C THR A 129 -2.73 9.34 -3.99
N SER A 130 -1.57 9.27 -3.33
CA SER A 130 -0.86 10.43 -2.78
C SER A 130 -0.38 11.38 -3.88
N VAL A 131 0.13 10.86 -5.01
CA VAL A 131 0.54 11.66 -6.16
C VAL A 131 -0.65 12.37 -6.80
N ILE A 132 -1.80 11.72 -6.93
CA ILE A 132 -3.03 12.32 -7.47
C ILE A 132 -3.48 13.50 -6.58
N VAL A 133 -3.51 13.30 -5.26
CA VAL A 133 -3.90 14.34 -4.29
C VAL A 133 -2.91 15.50 -4.29
N ALA A 134 -1.60 15.22 -4.37
CA ALA A 134 -0.56 16.24 -4.48
C ALA A 134 -0.70 17.07 -5.77
N ARG A 135 -1.00 16.43 -6.92
CA ARG A 135 -1.23 17.12 -8.19
C ARG A 135 -2.46 18.03 -8.17
N LYS A 136 -3.46 17.71 -7.33
CA LYS A 136 -4.64 18.56 -7.09
C LYS A 136 -4.36 19.77 -6.20
N GLY A 137 -3.11 19.98 -5.77
CA GLY A 137 -2.71 21.09 -4.91
C GLY A 137 -2.79 20.78 -3.41
N PHE A 138 -3.21 19.57 -3.03
CA PHE A 138 -3.33 19.15 -1.63
C PHE A 138 -2.07 18.41 -1.16
N GLY A 139 -0.90 19.06 -1.30
CA GLY A 139 0.40 18.47 -0.95
C GLY A 139 0.50 18.05 0.52
N ASP A 140 -0.01 18.86 1.44
CA ASP A 140 0.02 18.56 2.88
C ASP A 140 -0.84 17.34 3.23
N MET A 141 -1.94 17.13 2.51
CA MET A 141 -2.81 15.95 2.63
C MET A 141 -2.13 14.69 2.08
N ALA A 142 -1.41 14.83 0.96
CA ALA A 142 -0.64 13.72 0.40
C ALA A 142 0.48 13.26 1.34
N VAL A 143 1.21 14.21 1.95
CA VAL A 143 2.29 13.90 2.91
C VAL A 143 1.71 13.26 4.18
N SER A 144 0.61 13.79 4.72
CA SER A 144 0.00 13.22 5.93
C SER A 144 -0.57 11.82 5.71
N SER A 145 -1.17 11.55 4.54
CA SER A 145 -1.65 10.22 4.17
C SER A 145 -0.51 9.20 4.02
N SER A 146 0.60 9.60 3.38
CA SER A 146 1.78 8.74 3.20
C SER A 146 2.51 8.45 4.52
N VAL A 147 2.63 9.44 5.41
CA VAL A 147 3.25 9.24 6.73
C VAL A 147 2.31 8.45 7.65
N GLY A 148 1.01 8.73 7.61
CA GLY A 148 0.01 8.09 8.46
C GLY A 148 -0.15 6.60 8.19
N SER A 149 -0.15 6.18 6.92
CA SER A 149 -0.22 4.75 6.53
C SER A 149 0.97 3.96 7.09
N ASN A 150 2.20 4.45 6.92
CA ASN A 150 3.39 3.80 7.48
C ASN A 150 3.37 3.70 9.01
N ILE A 151 2.88 4.75 9.70
CA ILE A 151 2.72 4.72 11.16
C ILE A 151 1.67 3.67 11.55
N PHE A 152 0.55 3.59 10.83
CA PHE A 152 -0.49 2.59 11.07
C PHE A 152 0.02 1.16 10.85
N ASP A 153 0.82 0.92 9.83
CA ASP A 153 1.40 -0.40 9.56
C ASP A 153 2.32 -0.87 10.70
N VAL A 154 3.16 0.03 11.22
CA VAL A 154 4.06 -0.31 12.34
C VAL A 154 3.30 -0.46 13.66
N THR A 155 2.28 0.37 13.91
CA THR A 155 1.56 0.39 15.21
C THR A 155 0.40 -0.58 15.30
N VAL A 156 -0.23 -0.91 14.18
CA VAL A 156 -1.41 -1.79 14.11
C VAL A 156 -1.13 -2.99 13.21
N GLY A 157 -0.55 -2.78 12.03
CA GLY A 157 -0.28 -3.84 11.05
C GLY A 157 0.63 -4.96 11.57
N LEU A 158 1.73 -4.63 12.26
CA LEU A 158 2.65 -5.62 12.85
C LEU A 158 2.14 -6.20 14.19
N PRO A 159 1.64 -5.41 15.16
CA PRO A 159 1.32 -5.93 16.48
C PRO A 159 0.05 -6.78 16.52
N VAL A 160 -0.95 -6.48 15.67
CA VAL A 160 -2.23 -7.21 15.69
C VAL A 160 -2.08 -8.69 15.32
N PRO A 161 -1.43 -9.06 14.19
CA PRO A 161 -1.19 -10.47 13.87
C PRO A 161 -0.31 -11.17 14.91
N TRP A 162 0.68 -10.46 15.47
CA TRP A 162 1.58 -11.02 16.48
C TRP A 162 0.85 -11.32 17.79
N LEU A 163 0.01 -10.39 18.24
CA LEU A 163 -0.84 -10.57 19.42
C LEU A 163 -1.85 -11.70 19.20
N LEU A 164 -2.48 -11.75 18.03
CA LEU A 164 -3.44 -12.81 17.68
C LEU A 164 -2.76 -14.18 17.69
N TYR A 165 -1.56 -14.29 17.13
CA TYR A 165 -0.76 -15.50 17.19
C TYR A 165 -0.43 -15.90 18.63
N GLY A 166 0.00 -14.94 19.47
CA GLY A 166 0.31 -15.20 20.88
C GLY A 166 -0.90 -15.70 21.68
N ILE A 167 -2.09 -15.15 21.43
CA ILE A 167 -3.34 -15.57 22.10
C ILE A 167 -3.77 -16.97 21.65
N ILE A 168 -3.66 -17.28 20.36
CA ILE A 168 -4.13 -18.57 19.82
C ILE A 168 -3.17 -19.71 20.16
N TYR A 169 -1.86 -19.50 20.00
CA TYR A 169 -0.86 -20.57 20.11
C TYR A 169 -0.17 -20.62 21.49
N GLY A 170 -0.36 -19.60 22.34
CA GLY A 170 0.18 -19.57 23.70
C GLY A 170 1.71 -19.59 23.78
N LYS A 171 2.41 -19.32 22.67
CA LYS A 171 3.87 -19.29 22.57
C LYS A 171 4.34 -17.91 22.14
N PRO A 172 5.37 -17.33 22.78
CA PRO A 172 5.99 -16.12 22.27
C PRO A 172 6.62 -16.40 20.90
N VAL A 173 6.40 -15.53 19.92
CA VAL A 173 7.18 -15.59 18.67
C VAL A 173 8.56 -15.06 18.99
N GLU A 174 9.56 -15.93 18.92
CA GLU A 174 10.94 -15.53 19.08
C GLU A 174 11.39 -14.77 17.82
N VAL A 175 11.66 -13.48 17.98
CA VAL A 175 12.19 -12.61 16.92
C VAL A 175 13.72 -12.58 16.89
N ASN A 176 14.39 -13.43 17.67
CA ASN A 176 15.83 -13.38 17.85
C ASN A 176 16.58 -13.91 16.62
N SER A 177 17.41 -13.06 16.02
CA SER A 177 18.28 -13.41 14.88
C SER A 177 19.61 -12.69 15.04
N VAL A 178 20.69 -13.33 14.57
CA VAL A 178 22.10 -12.90 14.72
C VAL A 178 22.36 -11.49 14.15
N GLY A 179 21.47 -10.94 13.32
CA GLY A 179 21.57 -9.59 12.74
C GLY A 179 20.63 -8.52 13.33
N MET A 180 19.83 -8.79 14.37
CA MET A 180 18.76 -7.87 14.79
C MET A 180 19.29 -6.47 15.15
N VAL A 181 20.39 -6.38 15.89
CA VAL A 181 21.01 -5.10 16.28
C VAL A 181 21.44 -4.32 15.04
N CYS A 182 22.00 -5.02 14.05
CA CYS A 182 22.45 -4.47 12.79
C CYS A 182 21.26 -3.90 11.99
N SER A 183 20.20 -4.69 11.79
CA SER A 183 19.00 -4.26 11.07
C SER A 183 18.28 -3.09 11.74
N ILE A 184 18.14 -3.12 13.07
CA ILE A 184 17.57 -2.01 13.85
C ILE A 184 18.44 -0.75 13.70
N SER A 185 19.76 -0.89 13.77
CA SER A 185 20.68 0.25 13.66
C SER A 185 20.59 0.97 12.30
N ILE A 186 20.47 0.21 11.21
CA ILE A 186 20.34 0.77 9.85
C ILE A 186 19.00 1.49 9.70
N LEU A 187 17.93 0.93 10.26
CA LEU A 187 16.60 1.53 10.25
C LEU A 187 16.59 2.88 11.00
N PHE A 188 17.17 2.93 12.20
CA PHE A 188 17.30 4.18 12.96
C PHE A 188 18.19 5.21 12.25
N MET A 189 19.31 4.78 11.66
CA MET A 189 20.18 5.67 10.88
C MET A 189 19.42 6.27 9.69
N MET A 190 18.68 5.46 8.93
CA MET A 190 17.90 5.93 7.80
C MET A 190 16.83 6.94 8.24
N LEU A 191 16.10 6.65 9.32
CA LEU A 191 15.12 7.59 9.88
C LEU A 191 15.76 8.94 10.24
N LEU A 192 16.93 8.90 10.88
CA LEU A 192 17.70 10.10 11.22
C LEU A 192 18.09 10.89 9.96
N PHE A 193 18.63 10.22 8.93
CA PHE A 193 19.01 10.87 7.66
C PHE A 193 17.81 11.51 6.94
N VAL A 194 16.64 10.85 6.98
CA VAL A 194 15.40 11.41 6.42
C VAL A 194 14.97 12.67 7.19
N ILE A 195 14.98 12.63 8.53
CA ILE A 195 14.61 13.81 9.34
C ILE A 195 15.61 14.96 9.13
N LEU A 196 16.91 14.66 9.13
CA LEU A 196 17.97 15.66 8.92
C LEU A 196 17.89 16.32 7.55
N SER A 197 17.60 15.54 6.50
CA SER A 197 17.42 16.10 5.16
C SER A 197 16.18 16.99 5.10
N ILE A 198 15.03 16.56 5.64
CA ILE A 198 13.82 17.41 5.72
C ILE A 198 14.10 18.71 6.48
N ALA A 199 14.84 18.64 7.60
CA ALA A 199 15.23 19.81 8.38
C ALA A 199 16.17 20.75 7.60
N CYS A 200 17.14 20.20 6.87
CA CYS A 200 18.06 20.96 6.01
C CYS A 200 17.32 21.73 4.91
N PHE A 201 16.27 21.14 4.34
CA PHE A 201 15.41 21.78 3.32
C PHE A 201 14.30 22.68 3.92
N ARG A 202 14.41 23.04 5.21
CA ARG A 202 13.52 23.98 5.93
C ARG A 202 12.03 23.63 5.82
N TRP A 203 11.70 22.34 5.80
CA TRP A 203 10.31 21.86 5.72
C TRP A 203 9.55 22.39 4.48
N LYS A 204 10.27 22.71 3.40
CA LYS A 204 9.66 23.09 2.13
C LYS A 204 9.82 21.98 1.10
N MET A 205 8.70 21.59 0.49
CA MET A 205 8.69 20.61 -0.59
C MET A 205 9.29 21.23 -1.85
N ASN A 206 10.58 20.98 -2.07
CA ASN A 206 11.33 21.43 -3.23
C ASN A 206 11.76 20.22 -4.09
N LYS A 207 11.99 20.42 -5.38
CA LYS A 207 12.43 19.35 -6.30
C LYS A 207 13.73 18.69 -5.83
N GLY A 208 14.62 19.46 -5.20
CA GLY A 208 15.86 18.96 -4.60
C GLY A 208 15.65 18.04 -3.38
N LEU A 209 14.64 18.29 -2.56
CA LEU A 209 14.26 17.38 -1.47
C LEU A 209 13.80 16.04 -2.04
N GLY A 210 12.94 16.06 -3.06
CA GLY A 210 12.46 14.84 -3.73
C GLY A 210 13.59 14.00 -4.32
N PHE A 211 14.53 14.63 -5.03
CA PHE A 211 15.71 13.93 -5.55
C PHE A 211 16.58 13.32 -4.43
N THR A 212 16.78 14.07 -3.34
CA THR A 212 17.53 13.59 -2.17
C THR A 212 16.85 12.37 -1.52
N MET A 213 15.52 12.39 -1.41
CA MET A 213 14.73 11.26 -0.89
C MET A 213 14.85 10.02 -1.77
N PHE A 214 14.76 10.15 -3.09
CA PHE A 214 14.96 9.03 -4.01
C PHE A 214 16.38 8.45 -3.90
N LEU A 215 17.40 9.31 -3.85
CA LEU A 215 18.79 8.88 -3.69
C LEU A 215 18.99 8.11 -2.38
N LEU A 216 18.48 8.64 -1.26
CA LEU A 216 18.54 7.98 0.04
C LEU A 216 17.83 6.62 0.03
N TYR A 217 16.67 6.51 -0.63
CA TYR A 217 15.96 5.24 -0.78
C TYR A 217 16.80 4.21 -1.56
N PHE A 218 17.39 4.58 -2.69
CA PHE A 218 18.24 3.65 -3.46
C PHE A 218 19.48 3.22 -2.69
N VAL A 219 20.14 4.14 -1.99
CA VAL A 219 21.29 3.83 -1.13
C VAL A 219 20.87 2.88 -0.02
N PHE A 220 19.72 3.14 0.63
CA PHE A 220 19.19 2.28 1.69
C PHE A 220 18.91 0.86 1.18
N VAL A 221 18.19 0.71 0.06
CA VAL A 221 17.90 -0.61 -0.51
C VAL A 221 19.19 -1.34 -0.87
N ALA A 222 20.16 -0.65 -1.49
CA ALA A 222 21.45 -1.27 -1.83
C ALA A 222 22.21 -1.76 -0.58
N VAL A 223 22.29 -0.92 0.47
CA VAL A 223 22.93 -1.29 1.74
C VAL A 223 22.18 -2.44 2.42
N SER A 224 20.85 -2.37 2.50
CA SER A 224 20.02 -3.42 3.11
C SER A 224 20.20 -4.76 2.40
N LEU A 225 20.26 -4.77 1.07
CA LEU A 225 20.52 -5.98 0.29
C LEU A 225 21.94 -6.51 0.51
N MET A 226 22.96 -5.63 0.58
CA MET A 226 24.34 -6.05 0.84
C MET A 226 24.50 -6.73 2.21
N PHE A 227 23.75 -6.28 3.23
CA PHE A 227 23.70 -6.95 4.54
C PHE A 227 23.01 -8.32 4.45
N GLU A 228 21.86 -8.40 3.79
CA GLU A 228 21.09 -9.65 3.71
C GLU A 228 21.82 -10.75 2.90
N TYR A 229 22.51 -10.38 1.82
CA TYR A 229 23.37 -11.30 1.06
C TYR A 229 24.70 -11.63 1.76
N ASN A 230 24.90 -11.22 3.02
CA ASN A 230 26.10 -11.45 3.83
C ASN A 230 27.40 -10.96 3.16
N VAL A 231 27.31 -9.99 2.24
CA VAL A 231 28.48 -9.32 1.64
C VAL A 231 29.13 -8.40 2.68
N LEU A 232 28.31 -7.75 3.50
CA LEU A 232 28.73 -7.00 4.68
C LEU A 232 28.43 -7.85 5.91
N THR A 233 29.47 -8.41 6.51
CA THR A 233 29.34 -9.17 7.76
C THR A 233 29.17 -8.19 8.91
N CYS A 234 28.07 -8.29 9.67
CA CYS A 234 27.94 -7.52 10.90
C CYS A 234 29.05 -7.99 11.87
N PRO A 235 29.85 -7.06 12.44
CA PRO A 235 30.99 -7.42 13.28
C PRO A 235 30.61 -7.94 14.68
N PHE A 236 29.30 -8.00 14.99
CA PHE A 236 28.75 -8.39 16.30
C PHE A 236 27.69 -9.46 16.12
#